data_AF-A0A239QQJ0-F1
#
_entry.id   AF-A0A239QQJ0-F1
#
_cell.length_a   1.000
_cell.length_b   1.000
_cell.length_c   1.000
_cell.angle_alpha   90.00
_cell.angle_beta   90.00
_cell.angle_gamma   90.00
#
_symmetry.space_group_name_H-M   'P 1'
#
loop_
_entity.id
_entity.type
_entity.pdbx_description
1 polymer ?
#
loop_
_entity_poly.entity_id
_entity_poly.type
_entity_poly.pdbx_seq_one_letter_code
_entity_poly.pdbx_strand_id
1 'polypeptide(L)'
;MPFMDHFLEEVVVKHKNGLNRALYYFSWIIIVFSAIIASMTLGTLSTNFSWFSVILIVITGGVAVYTYFFHDKLLTEYEYTFTNGALDFAEVYNNKKRKSLGSLNVRNVEAFGKVSSSTFQRYLNMPGIKRMNWFLNREAELYYFYFTKDSDKKMIILEPSEEMVSYIRKYLPNGAYRE
;
A
#
# COMPACT_ATOMS: atom_id res chain seq x y z
N MET A 1 20.30 -10.42 -32.17
CA MET A 1 19.12 -10.77 -31.35
C MET A 1 18.42 -9.46 -31.02
N PRO A 2 17.12 -9.32 -31.25
CA PRO A 2 16.43 -8.08 -30.89
C PRO A 2 16.44 -7.94 -29.37
N PHE A 3 16.69 -6.73 -28.87
CA PHE A 3 16.55 -6.40 -27.45
C PHE A 3 15.10 -6.67 -27.04
N MET A 4 14.82 -7.82 -26.42
CA MET A 4 13.56 -7.98 -25.69
C MET A 4 13.66 -7.07 -24.47
N ASP A 5 12.82 -6.05 -24.39
CA ASP A 5 12.65 -5.31 -23.15
C ASP A 5 12.10 -6.28 -22.11
N HIS A 6 12.86 -6.47 -21.02
CA HIS A 6 12.40 -7.27 -19.89
C HIS A 6 11.44 -6.38 -19.08
N PHE A 7 10.20 -6.29 -19.55
CA PHE A 7 9.10 -5.59 -18.90
C PHE A 7 8.13 -6.59 -18.28
N LEU A 8 7.80 -6.39 -17.00
CA LEU A 8 6.79 -7.19 -16.29
C LEU A 8 6.06 -6.28 -15.31
N GLU A 9 4.75 -6.31 -15.32
CA GLU A 9 3.89 -5.56 -14.40
C GLU A 9 3.01 -6.53 -13.61
N GLU A 10 3.00 -6.37 -12.29
CA GLU A 10 2.20 -7.19 -11.39
C GLU A 10 1.35 -6.31 -10.49
N VAL A 11 0.08 -6.68 -10.34
CA VAL A 11 -0.85 -6.04 -9.42
C VAL A 11 -1.19 -7.01 -8.30
N VAL A 12 -0.92 -6.56 -7.09
CA VAL A 12 -1.16 -7.26 -5.85
C VAL A 12 -2.44 -6.75 -5.22
N VAL A 13 -3.37 -7.66 -5.01
CA VAL A 13 -4.65 -7.42 -4.35
C VAL A 13 -4.82 -8.31 -3.13
N LYS A 14 -5.62 -7.88 -2.17
CA LYS A 14 -5.93 -8.69 -0.98
C LYS A 14 -6.72 -9.95 -1.39
N HIS A 15 -6.25 -11.14 -1.05
CA HIS A 15 -6.90 -12.42 -1.40
C HIS A 15 -8.33 -12.52 -0.85
N LYS A 16 -8.52 -12.16 0.42
CA LYS A 16 -9.83 -12.14 1.09
C LYS A 16 -10.37 -10.71 1.14
N ASN A 17 -10.67 -10.14 -0.03
CA ASN A 17 -11.16 -8.75 -0.15
C ASN A 17 -12.67 -8.59 0.07
N GLY A 18 -13.43 -9.67 0.28
CA GLY A 18 -14.90 -9.62 0.41
C GLY A 18 -15.37 -8.66 1.52
N LEU A 19 -14.77 -8.74 2.71
CA LEU A 19 -15.07 -7.82 3.81
C LEU A 19 -14.72 -6.36 3.46
N ASN A 20 -13.57 -6.13 2.83
CA ASN A 20 -13.15 -4.79 2.44
C ASN A 20 -14.11 -4.17 1.40
N ARG A 21 -14.56 -4.97 0.42
CA ARG A 21 -15.57 -4.56 -0.58
C ARG A 21 -16.92 -4.29 0.08
N ALA A 22 -17.37 -5.15 0.99
CA ALA A 22 -18.59 -4.92 1.75
C ALA A 22 -18.51 -3.63 2.58
N LEU A 23 -17.40 -3.40 3.30
CA LEU A 23 -17.14 -2.17 4.06
C LEU A 23 -17.08 -0.94 3.15
N TYR A 24 -16.52 -1.06 1.94
CA TYR A 24 -16.50 0.04 0.97
C TYR A 24 -17.93 0.46 0.56
N TYR A 25 -18.79 -0.49 0.20
CA TYR A 25 -20.19 -0.19 -0.12
C TYR A 25 -20.97 0.29 1.10
N PHE A 26 -20.73 -0.30 2.28
CA PHE A 26 -21.33 0.14 3.53
C PHE A 26 -20.90 1.56 3.93
N SER A 27 -19.67 1.96 3.58
CA SER A 27 -19.16 3.32 3.82
C SER A 27 -20.01 4.37 3.10
N TRP A 28 -20.50 4.08 1.89
CA TRP A 28 -21.43 4.97 1.18
C TRP A 28 -22.74 5.16 1.93
N ILE A 29 -23.28 4.08 2.50
CA ILE A 29 -24.47 4.13 3.35
C ILE A 29 -24.20 5.02 4.56
N ILE A 30 -23.09 4.82 5.28
CA ILE A 30 -22.70 5.64 6.43
C ILE A 30 -22.60 7.12 6.06
N ILE A 31 -21.98 7.45 4.92
CA ILE A 31 -21.82 8.83 4.45
C ILE A 31 -23.19 9.48 4.24
N VAL A 32 -24.09 8.83 3.51
CA VAL A 32 -25.43 9.35 3.21
C VAL A 32 -26.24 9.53 4.50
N PHE A 33 -26.30 8.49 5.35
CA PHE A 33 -27.05 8.58 6.61
C PHE A 33 -26.50 9.67 7.53
N SER A 34 -25.17 9.78 7.67
CA SER A 34 -24.54 10.80 8.50
C SER A 34 -24.78 12.21 7.96
N ALA A 35 -24.74 12.39 6.63
CA ALA A 35 -25.02 13.67 5.99
C ALA A 35 -26.50 14.09 6.14
N ILE A 36 -27.44 13.14 6.07
CA ILE A 36 -28.87 13.39 6.30
C ILE A 36 -29.09 13.84 7.75
N ILE A 37 -28.52 13.12 8.74
CA ILE A 37 -28.65 13.48 10.16
C ILE A 37 -28.07 14.87 10.43
N ALA A 38 -26.88 15.17 9.88
CA ALA A 38 -26.25 16.48 10.01
C ALA A 38 -27.14 17.58 9.41
N SER A 39 -27.71 17.35 8.22
CA SER A 39 -28.56 18.31 7.51
C SER A 39 -29.88 18.56 8.22
N MET A 40 -30.55 17.50 8.71
CA MET A 40 -31.78 17.63 9.49
C MET A 40 -31.53 18.39 10.80
N THR A 41 -30.44 18.07 11.50
CA THR A 41 -30.07 18.74 12.76
C THR A 41 -29.67 20.20 12.52
N LEU A 42 -29.04 20.52 11.39
CA LEU A 42 -28.74 21.90 11.02
C LEU A 42 -30.03 22.73 10.84
N GLY A 43 -31.06 22.16 10.24
CA GLY A 43 -32.35 22.83 10.06
C GLY A 43 -33.02 23.25 11.37
N THR A 44 -32.89 22.43 12.42
CA THR A 44 -33.51 22.72 13.73
C THR A 44 -32.83 23.85 14.49
N LEU A 45 -31.57 24.17 14.20
CA LEU A 45 -30.85 25.27 14.85
C LEU A 45 -31.46 26.65 14.54
N SER A 46 -32.15 26.79 13.42
CA SER A 46 -32.83 28.04 13.05
C SER A 46 -34.03 28.37 13.95
N THR A 47 -34.66 27.35 14.52
CA THR A 47 -35.89 27.48 15.33
C THR A 47 -35.63 27.23 16.81
N ASN A 48 -34.64 26.38 17.15
CA ASN A 48 -34.29 26.05 18.53
C ASN A 48 -32.79 25.76 18.65
N PHE A 49 -32.02 26.80 18.98
CA PHE A 49 -30.58 26.67 19.14
C PHE A 49 -30.21 25.81 20.36
N SER A 50 -29.32 24.84 20.15
CA SER A 50 -28.79 23.99 21.21
C SER A 50 -27.33 23.62 20.95
N TRP A 51 -26.48 23.78 21.96
CA TRP A 51 -25.08 23.35 21.91
C TRP A 51 -24.93 21.86 21.63
N PHE A 52 -25.87 21.05 22.10
CA PHE A 52 -25.90 19.62 21.80
C PHE A 52 -26.07 19.36 20.30
N SER A 53 -26.99 20.08 19.64
CA SER A 53 -27.21 19.98 18.20
C SER A 53 -25.97 20.40 17.40
N VAL A 54 -25.26 21.44 17.83
CA VAL A 54 -23.99 21.86 17.21
C VAL A 54 -22.94 20.75 17.28
N ILE A 55 -22.76 20.15 18.45
CA ILE A 55 -21.80 19.04 18.63
C ILE A 55 -22.20 17.83 17.76
N LEU A 56 -23.49 17.49 17.72
CA LEU A 56 -23.98 16.37 16.92
C LEU A 56 -23.70 16.58 15.42
N ILE A 57 -23.90 17.80 14.89
CA ILE A 57 -23.58 18.14 13.50
C ILE A 57 -22.09 17.99 13.23
N VAL A 58 -21.23 18.49 14.11
CA VAL A 58 -19.77 18.39 13.93
C VAL A 58 -19.33 16.93 13.91
N ILE A 59 -19.86 16.09 14.79
CA ILE A 59 -19.53 14.66 14.82
C ILE A 59 -20.05 13.96 13.57
N THR A 60 -21.34 14.09 13.26
CA THR A 60 -21.96 13.37 12.13
C THR A 60 -21.43 13.85 10.78
N GLY A 61 -21.27 15.16 10.59
CA GLY A 61 -20.61 15.74 9.43
C GLY A 61 -19.14 15.34 9.34
N GLY A 62 -18.42 15.37 10.47
CA GLY A 62 -17.03 14.91 10.55
C GLY A 62 -16.87 13.44 10.16
N VAL A 63 -17.75 12.55 10.61
CA VAL A 63 -17.79 11.14 10.22
C VAL A 63 -18.04 10.98 8.73
N ALA A 64 -19.00 11.73 8.16
CA ALA A 64 -19.29 11.69 6.73
C ALA A 64 -18.06 12.10 5.89
N VAL A 65 -17.45 13.24 6.24
CA VAL A 65 -16.26 13.77 5.55
C VAL A 65 -15.08 12.81 5.70
N TYR A 66 -14.79 12.35 6.92
CA TYR A 66 -13.70 11.42 7.18
C TYR A 66 -13.89 10.12 6.38
N THR A 67 -15.09 9.53 6.42
CA THR A 67 -15.37 8.28 5.70
C THR A 67 -15.22 8.47 4.20
N TYR A 68 -15.70 9.59 3.64
CA TYR A 68 -15.57 9.91 2.21
C TYR A 68 -14.11 9.95 1.74
N PHE A 69 -13.22 10.62 2.48
CA PHE A 69 -11.81 10.74 2.08
C PHE A 69 -11.01 9.44 2.21
N PHE A 70 -11.45 8.51 3.05
CA PHE A 70 -10.66 7.32 3.39
C PHE A 70 -11.28 6.00 2.90
N HIS A 71 -12.54 5.96 2.46
CA HIS A 71 -13.17 4.71 2.02
C HIS A 71 -12.43 4.03 0.87
N ASP A 72 -11.77 4.80 -0.02
CA ASP A 72 -11.09 4.25 -1.21
C ASP A 72 -9.86 3.41 -0.80
N LYS A 73 -9.30 3.68 0.38
CA LYS A 73 -8.18 2.90 0.95
C LYS A 73 -8.59 1.47 1.32
N LEU A 74 -9.88 1.17 1.44
CA LEU A 74 -10.35 -0.19 1.69
C LEU A 74 -10.03 -1.12 0.51
N LEU A 75 -9.94 -0.55 -0.70
CA LEU A 75 -9.62 -1.24 -1.94
C LEU A 75 -8.23 -0.83 -2.41
N THR A 76 -7.24 -0.95 -1.53
CA THR A 76 -5.83 -0.70 -1.86
C THR A 76 -5.25 -1.87 -2.64
N GLU A 77 -4.45 -1.55 -3.64
CA GLU A 77 -3.70 -2.46 -4.50
C GLU A 77 -2.23 -1.97 -4.54
N TYR A 78 -1.27 -2.89 -4.66
CA TYR A 78 0.12 -2.54 -4.93
C TYR A 78 0.48 -2.95 -6.35
N GLU A 79 1.16 -2.08 -7.08
CA GLU A 79 1.68 -2.38 -8.41
C GLU A 79 3.20 -2.43 -8.36
N TYR A 80 3.77 -3.45 -8.97
CA TYR A 80 5.20 -3.60 -9.19
C TYR A 80 5.48 -3.62 -10.69
N THR A 81 6.28 -2.68 -11.17
CA THR A 81 6.62 -2.57 -12.59
C THR A 81 8.12 -2.75 -12.74
N PHE A 82 8.53 -3.87 -13.34
CA PHE A 82 9.92 -4.14 -13.65
C PHE A 82 10.24 -3.72 -15.07
N THR A 83 11.30 -2.95 -15.25
CA THR A 83 11.80 -2.52 -16.56
C THR A 83 13.33 -2.58 -16.58
N ASN A 84 13.90 -3.58 -17.25
CA ASN A 84 15.35 -3.67 -17.53
C ASN A 84 16.28 -3.48 -16.29
N GLY A 85 15.83 -3.95 -15.12
CA GLY A 85 16.56 -3.87 -13.86
C GLY A 85 16.20 -2.67 -12.97
N ALA A 86 15.27 -1.81 -13.40
CA ALA A 86 14.55 -0.90 -12.51
C ALA A 86 13.24 -1.55 -12.07
N LEU A 87 12.88 -1.39 -10.80
CA LEU A 87 11.63 -1.85 -10.22
C LEU A 87 10.92 -0.65 -9.61
N ASP A 88 9.79 -0.28 -10.20
CA ASP A 88 8.93 0.81 -9.75
C ASP A 88 7.78 0.26 -8.91
N PHE A 89 7.39 1.02 -7.89
CA PHE A 89 6.36 0.62 -6.95
C PHE A 89 5.28 1.69 -6.85
N ALA A 90 4.02 1.28 -6.90
CA ALA A 90 2.89 2.17 -6.69
C ALA A 90 1.86 1.56 -5.74
N GLU A 91 1.17 2.42 -5.02
CA GLU A 91 -0.01 2.11 -4.21
C GLU A 91 -1.21 2.74 -4.91
N VAL A 92 -2.22 1.93 -5.25
CA VAL A 92 -3.42 2.37 -5.95
C VAL A 92 -4.64 2.19 -5.07
N TYR A 93 -5.39 3.27 -4.87
CA TYR A 93 -6.65 3.23 -4.13
C TYR A 93 -7.84 3.13 -5.09
N ASN A 94 -8.56 2.01 -4.99
CA ASN A 94 -9.81 1.76 -5.69
C ASN A 94 -9.74 2.05 -7.20
N ASN A 95 -8.60 1.77 -7.84
CA ASN A 95 -8.36 2.07 -9.25
C ASN A 95 -8.54 3.55 -9.65
N LYS A 96 -8.50 4.48 -8.70
CA LYS A 96 -8.73 5.92 -8.92
C LYS A 96 -7.51 6.76 -8.64
N LYS A 97 -6.84 6.52 -7.51
CA LYS A 97 -5.72 7.33 -7.05
C LYS A 97 -4.47 6.48 -6.97
N ARG A 98 -3.52 6.72 -7.87
CA ARG A 98 -2.20 6.11 -7.89
C ARG A 98 -1.20 6.99 -7.13
N LYS A 99 -0.47 6.39 -6.20
CA LYS A 99 0.59 7.03 -5.42
C LYS A 99 1.90 6.28 -5.70
N SER A 100 2.87 6.96 -6.31
CA SER A 100 4.20 6.40 -6.48
C SER A 100 4.88 6.26 -5.11
N LEU A 101 5.42 5.06 -4.84
CA LEU A 101 6.13 4.73 -3.60
C LEU A 101 7.65 4.84 -3.76
N GLY A 102 8.12 4.78 -5.00
CA GLY A 102 9.52 4.96 -5.37
C GLY A 102 9.94 4.00 -6.48
N SER A 103 11.24 4.07 -6.80
CA SER A 103 11.91 3.22 -7.77
C SER A 103 13.19 2.66 -7.15
N LEU A 104 13.48 1.39 -7.45
CA LEU A 104 14.69 0.70 -7.03
C LEU A 104 15.43 0.17 -8.26
N ASN A 105 16.68 0.59 -8.42
CA ASN A 105 17.57 -0.11 -9.34
C ASN A 105 18.07 -1.39 -8.67
N VAL A 106 17.66 -2.54 -9.20
CA VAL A 106 17.98 -3.87 -8.67
C VAL A 106 19.49 -4.11 -8.60
N ARG A 107 20.28 -3.44 -9.46
CA ARG A 107 21.75 -3.50 -9.44
C ARG A 107 22.38 -2.82 -8.23
N ASN A 108 21.64 -1.99 -7.49
CA ASN A 108 22.13 -1.30 -6.30
C ASN A 108 21.70 -2.01 -4.99
N VAL A 109 21.11 -3.20 -5.11
CA VAL A 109 20.65 -3.99 -3.97
C VAL A 109 21.82 -4.72 -3.32
N GLU A 110 21.89 -4.69 -2.00
CA GLU A 110 22.89 -5.40 -1.21
C GLU A 110 22.42 -6.82 -0.84
N ALA A 111 21.12 -6.99 -0.58
CA ALA A 111 20.53 -8.31 -0.37
C ALA A 111 19.09 -8.39 -0.89
N PHE A 112 18.76 -9.52 -1.49
CA PHE A 112 17.40 -9.90 -1.87
C PHE A 112 17.14 -11.35 -1.53
N GLY A 113 16.01 -11.66 -0.90
CA GLY A 113 15.67 -13.02 -0.50
C GLY A 113 14.28 -13.13 0.11
N LYS A 114 13.91 -14.34 0.52
CA LYS A 114 12.62 -14.58 1.20
C LYS A 114 12.65 -14.00 2.61
N VAL A 115 11.52 -13.47 3.07
CA VAL A 115 11.32 -12.99 4.45
C VAL A 115 11.44 -14.12 5.48
N SER A 116 11.15 -15.37 5.07
CA SER A 116 11.34 -16.57 5.89
C SER A 116 12.80 -16.98 6.09
N SER A 117 13.74 -16.40 5.34
CA SER A 117 15.17 -16.72 5.47
C SER A 117 15.76 -16.17 6.77
N SER A 118 16.77 -16.85 7.30
CA SER A 118 17.52 -16.38 8.49
C SER A 118 18.23 -15.04 8.25
N THR A 119 18.57 -14.74 6.99
CA THR A 119 19.24 -13.49 6.60
C THR A 119 18.34 -12.26 6.74
N PHE A 120 17.03 -12.42 6.59
CA PHE A 120 16.07 -11.34 6.76
C PHE A 120 16.13 -10.73 8.17
N GLN A 121 16.15 -11.58 9.21
CA GLN A 121 16.19 -11.12 10.61
C GLN A 121 17.45 -10.29 10.91
N ARG A 122 18.59 -10.66 10.30
CA ARG A 122 19.84 -9.91 10.45
C ARG A 122 19.72 -8.48 9.96
N TYR A 123 19.12 -8.27 8.79
CA TYR A 123 18.92 -6.92 8.24
C TYR A 123 17.80 -6.16 8.96
N LEU A 124 16.74 -6.86 9.36
CA LEU A 124 15.60 -6.27 10.08
C LEU A 124 16.03 -5.68 11.43
N ASN A 125 16.98 -6.30 12.11
CA ASN A 125 17.46 -5.87 13.42
C ASN A 125 18.59 -4.82 13.34
N MET A 126 18.96 -4.34 12.15
CA MET A 126 19.98 -3.30 12.04
C MET A 126 19.48 -1.95 12.56
N PRO A 127 20.26 -1.24 13.39
CA PRO A 127 19.91 0.10 13.83
C PRO A 127 19.71 1.06 12.65
N GLY A 128 18.61 1.82 12.69
CA GLY A 128 18.30 2.86 11.69
C GLY A 128 17.69 2.35 10.38
N ILE A 129 17.30 1.07 10.28
CA ILE A 129 16.66 0.54 9.07
C ILE A 129 15.27 1.17 8.84
N LYS A 130 15.06 1.78 7.67
CA LYS A 130 13.74 2.27 7.23
C LYS A 130 13.00 1.16 6.51
N ARG A 131 11.96 0.63 7.13
CA ARG A 131 11.14 -0.47 6.59
C ARG A 131 9.93 0.05 5.82
N MET A 132 9.74 -0.47 4.61
CA MET A 132 8.62 -0.18 3.72
C MET A 132 7.91 -1.49 3.39
N ASN A 133 6.68 -1.67 3.89
CA ASN A 133 5.88 -2.86 3.65
C ASN A 133 4.89 -2.59 2.53
N TRP A 134 5.19 -3.08 1.33
CA TRP A 134 4.37 -2.88 0.14
C TRP A 134 3.73 -4.19 -0.29
N PHE A 135 3.08 -4.88 0.65
CA PHE A 135 2.33 -6.10 0.43
C PHE A 135 0.99 -6.01 1.20
N LEU A 136 0.00 -6.79 0.78
CA LEU A 136 -1.34 -6.90 1.35
C LEU A 136 -1.58 -8.25 2.04
N ASN A 137 -0.97 -9.33 1.55
CA ASN A 137 -1.24 -10.69 2.06
C ASN A 137 -0.06 -11.22 2.89
N ARG A 138 -0.21 -11.22 4.21
CA ARG A 138 0.81 -11.73 5.14
C ARG A 138 1.09 -13.23 5.01
N GLU A 139 0.13 -13.99 4.49
CA GLU A 139 0.21 -15.43 4.27
C GLU A 139 0.89 -15.78 2.94
N ALA A 140 1.10 -14.80 2.05
CA ALA A 140 1.81 -15.01 0.79
C ALA A 140 3.31 -15.18 1.01
N GLU A 141 4.00 -15.67 -0.02
CA GLU A 141 5.46 -15.73 0.02
C GLU A 141 6.05 -14.33 -0.15
N LEU A 142 6.58 -13.78 0.95
CA LEU A 142 7.13 -12.43 0.98
C LEU A 142 8.63 -12.42 0.67
N TYR A 143 9.05 -11.43 -0.10
CA TYR A 143 10.44 -11.15 -0.42
C TYR A 143 10.86 -9.79 0.14
N TYR A 144 12.15 -9.64 0.40
CA TYR A 144 12.72 -8.37 0.84
C TYR A 144 13.85 -7.91 -0.08
N PHE A 145 13.97 -6.59 -0.25
CA PHE A 145 15.19 -5.92 -0.69
C PHE A 145 15.81 -5.20 0.49
N TYR A 146 17.13 -5.27 0.61
CA TYR A 146 17.93 -4.43 1.49
C TYR A 146 18.96 -3.66 0.66
N PHE A 147 19.04 -2.34 0.89
CA PHE A 147 19.94 -1.44 0.18
C PHE A 147 20.20 -0.18 1.02
N THR A 148 21.35 0.44 0.80
CA THR A 148 21.68 1.75 1.37
C THR A 148 21.58 2.83 0.31
N LYS A 149 20.90 3.94 0.63
CA LYS A 149 20.81 5.11 -0.25
C LYS A 149 20.98 6.37 0.59
N ASP A 150 21.91 7.24 0.22
CA ASP A 150 22.21 8.50 0.95
C ASP A 150 22.50 8.25 2.44
N SER A 151 23.29 7.20 2.73
CA SER A 151 23.60 6.70 4.09
C SER A 151 22.41 6.17 4.90
N ASP A 152 21.18 6.22 4.36
CA ASP A 152 20.02 5.57 4.96
C ASP A 152 19.95 4.11 4.53
N LYS A 153 19.91 3.21 5.52
CA LYS A 153 19.57 1.80 5.29
C LYS A 153 18.08 1.67 5.05
N LYS A 154 17.69 0.99 3.98
CA LYS A 154 16.31 0.81 3.57
C LYS A 154 16.00 -0.66 3.33
N MET A 155 14.78 -1.05 3.70
CA MET A 155 14.25 -2.38 3.45
C MET A 155 12.86 -2.28 2.85
N ILE A 156 12.68 -2.85 1.66
CA ILE A 156 11.38 -2.99 1.01
C ILE A 156 10.93 -4.44 1.18
N ILE A 157 9.69 -4.66 1.57
CA ILE A 157 9.07 -5.98 1.61
C ILE A 157 7.90 -5.98 0.64
N LEU A 158 7.84 -7.00 -0.23
CA LEU A 158 6.86 -7.15 -1.29
C LEU A 158 6.40 -8.62 -1.40
N GLU A 159 5.32 -8.86 -2.15
CA GLU A 159 4.80 -10.19 -2.48
C GLU A 159 4.83 -10.45 -4.00
N PRO A 160 6.02 -10.51 -4.63
CA PRO A 160 6.15 -10.73 -6.06
C PRO A 160 5.76 -12.16 -6.44
N SER A 161 5.32 -12.37 -7.69
CA SER A 161 5.21 -13.73 -8.22
C SER A 161 6.58 -14.37 -8.44
N GLU A 162 6.61 -15.69 -8.65
CA GLU A 162 7.83 -16.40 -9.03
C GLU A 162 8.42 -15.88 -10.35
N GLU A 163 7.57 -15.40 -11.27
CA GLU A 163 8.02 -14.82 -12.53
C GLU A 163 8.79 -13.52 -12.28
N MET A 164 8.24 -12.60 -11.50
CA MET A 164 8.93 -11.36 -11.10
C MET A 164 10.23 -11.61 -10.36
N VAL A 165 10.25 -12.60 -9.46
CA VAL A 165 11.48 -13.04 -8.79
C VAL A 165 12.53 -13.50 -9.81
N SER A 166 12.11 -14.22 -10.85
CA SER A 166 13.03 -14.67 -11.92
C SER A 166 13.59 -13.51 -12.74
N TYR A 167 12.82 -12.44 -12.96
CA TYR A 167 13.28 -11.22 -13.63
C TYR A 167 14.26 -10.45 -12.75
N ILE A 168 13.92 -10.22 -11.48
CA ILE A 168 14.79 -9.57 -10.49
C ILE A 168 16.14 -10.28 -10.42
N ARG A 169 16.13 -11.61 -10.30
CA ARG A 169 17.35 -12.43 -10.17
C ARG A 169 18.35 -12.23 -11.31
N LYS A 170 17.89 -11.98 -12.54
CA LYS A 170 18.77 -11.74 -13.71
C LYS A 170 19.56 -10.43 -13.61
N TYR A 171 19.12 -9.49 -12.77
CA TYR A 171 19.67 -8.15 -12.65
C TYR A 171 20.30 -7.88 -11.27
N LEU A 172 20.25 -8.84 -10.35
CA LEU A 172 20.90 -8.73 -9.04
C LEU A 172 22.43 -8.76 -9.18
N PRO A 173 23.16 -8.00 -8.35
CA PRO A 173 24.60 -8.18 -8.21
C PRO A 173 24.96 -9.59 -7.72
N ASN A 174 26.16 -10.04 -8.10
CA ASN A 174 26.68 -11.33 -7.65
C ASN A 174 26.70 -11.39 -6.11
N GLY A 175 26.11 -12.45 -5.54
CA GLY A 175 26.04 -12.66 -4.09
C GLY A 175 24.98 -11.82 -3.34
N ALA A 176 24.20 -10.99 -4.05
CA ALA A 176 23.07 -10.28 -3.44
C ALA A 176 21.89 -11.21 -3.16
N TYR A 177 21.71 -12.26 -3.96
CA TYR A 177 20.64 -13.25 -3.74
C TYR A 177 20.93 -14.09 -2.48
N ARG A 178 19.94 -14.17 -1.58
CA ARG A 178 19.96 -14.94 -0.33
C ARG A 178 18.79 -15.93 -0.34
N GLU A 179 19.11 -17.22 -0.21
CA GLU A 179 18.12 -18.29 -0.05
C GLU A 179 17.41 -18.23 1.31
#